data_AF-X1D5J1-F1
#
_entry.id   AF-X1D5J1-F1
#
_cell.length_a   1.000
_cell.length_b   1.000
_cell.length_c   1.000
_cell.angle_alpha   90.00
_cell.angle_beta   90.00
_cell.angle_gamma   90.00
#
_symmetry.space_group_name_H-M   'P 1'
#
loop_
_entity.id
_entity.type
_entity.pdbx_description
1 polymer ?
#
loop_
_entity_poly.entity_id
_entity_poly.type
_entity_poly.pdbx_seq_one_letter_code
_entity_poly.pdbx_strand_id
1 'polypeptide(L)'
;EIGTNRGGMFYLLCSISSPNGIKISLDLPHSIFGNNDFVVEARNAQINKTFKEAKFINGDSRKKESKDQVKNILQGEKLDLLFIDGDHRYDSVSSDWEMYKDLVKDNGFIVFHDINDSERARAKKCEVGIFWKDLKGTKIEFNEKKYWAGIGIIINNEKMMKKDKNSS
;
A
#
# COMPACT_ATOMS: atom_id res chain seq x y z
N GLU A 1 -3.28 1.29 -4.17
CA GLU A 1 -2.79 0.04 -3.56
C GLU A 1 -1.45 -0.29 -4.17
N ILE A 2 -0.48 -0.63 -3.33
CA ILE A 2 0.81 -1.20 -3.72
C ILE A 2 0.76 -2.69 -3.40
N GLY A 3 0.95 -3.54 -4.40
CA GLY A 3 0.77 -5.00 -4.30
C GLY A 3 -0.69 -5.42 -4.57
N THR A 4 -1.02 -5.69 -5.83
CA THR A 4 -2.40 -5.95 -6.26
C THR A 4 -2.68 -7.43 -6.50
N ASN A 5 -1.69 -8.20 -6.96
CA ASN A 5 -1.79 -9.62 -7.27
C ASN A 5 -3.02 -9.90 -8.16
N ARG A 6 -3.92 -10.81 -7.78
CA ARG A 6 -5.16 -11.07 -8.55
C ARG A 6 -6.20 -9.94 -8.50
N GLY A 7 -6.00 -8.91 -7.67
CA GLY A 7 -6.78 -7.66 -7.66
C GLY A 7 -8.02 -7.64 -6.78
N GLY A 8 -8.21 -8.64 -5.90
CA GLY A 8 -9.38 -8.71 -5.02
C GLY A 8 -9.49 -7.52 -4.07
N MET A 9 -8.40 -7.18 -3.37
CA MET A 9 -8.37 -6.04 -2.45
C MET A 9 -8.55 -4.71 -3.20
N PHE A 10 -7.80 -4.49 -4.29
CA PHE A 10 -7.98 -3.31 -5.14
C PHE A 10 -9.42 -3.13 -5.63
N TYR A 11 -10.07 -4.22 -6.06
CA TYR A 11 -11.45 -4.19 -6.51
C TYR A 11 -12.40 -3.71 -5.41
N LEU A 12 -12.23 -4.21 -4.18
CA LEU A 12 -13.00 -3.77 -3.01
C LEU A 12 -12.75 -2.30 -2.69
N LEU A 13 -11.49 -1.86 -2.69
CA LEU A 13 -11.14 -0.45 -2.50
C LEU A 13 -11.79 0.44 -3.57
N CYS A 14 -11.78 0.01 -4.83
CA CYS A 14 -12.45 0.73 -5.92
C CYS A 14 -13.96 0.83 -5.70
N SER A 15 -14.59 -0.24 -5.23
CA SER A 15 -16.04 -0.34 -5.00
C SER A 15 -16.55 0.60 -3.91
N ILE A 16 -15.73 0.85 -2.87
CA ILE A 16 -16.10 1.73 -1.74
C ILE A 16 -15.60 3.17 -1.90
N SER A 17 -14.68 3.42 -2.84
CA SER A 17 -14.19 4.76 -3.14
C SER A 17 -15.21 5.57 -3.95
N SER A 18 -15.04 6.90 -3.97
CA SER A 18 -15.86 7.77 -4.81
C SER A 18 -15.87 7.29 -6.27
N PRO A 19 -17.02 7.25 -6.98
CA PRO A 19 -17.10 6.80 -8.36
C PRO A 19 -16.06 7.47 -9.27
N ASN A 20 -15.91 8.80 -9.12
CA ASN A 20 -14.98 9.61 -9.91
C ASN A 20 -13.60 9.79 -9.25
N GLY A 21 -13.34 9.14 -8.12
CA GLY A 21 -12.06 9.22 -7.42
C GLY A 21 -10.93 8.54 -8.19
N ILE A 22 -9.72 9.08 -8.08
CA ILE A 22 -8.50 8.50 -8.65
C ILE A 22 -8.22 7.16 -7.96
N LYS A 23 -8.06 6.08 -8.74
CA LYS A 23 -7.80 4.72 -8.25
C LYS A 23 -6.51 4.23 -8.90
N ILE A 24 -5.49 3.93 -8.11
CA ILE A 24 -4.17 3.52 -8.62
C ILE A 24 -3.79 2.17 -8.05
N SER A 25 -3.54 1.21 -8.94
CA SER A 25 -2.85 -0.04 -8.66
C SER A 25 -1.40 0.09 -9.10
N LEU A 26 -0.47 -0.21 -8.20
CA LEU A 26 0.97 -0.28 -8.47
C LEU A 26 1.46 -1.66 -8.03
N ASP A 27 2.00 -2.43 -8.95
CA ASP A 27 2.38 -3.81 -8.67
C ASP A 27 3.54 -4.25 -9.55
N LEU A 28 4.45 -5.05 -8.99
CA LEU A 28 5.39 -5.86 -9.75
C LEU A 28 4.83 -7.30 -9.79
N PRO A 29 3.98 -7.61 -10.78
CA PRO A 29 3.36 -8.92 -10.86
C PRO A 29 4.43 -10.00 -11.05
N HIS A 30 4.12 -11.21 -10.59
CA HIS A 30 4.99 -12.38 -10.71
C HIS A 30 6.32 -12.28 -9.96
N SER A 31 6.40 -11.39 -8.97
CA SER A 31 7.50 -11.31 -8.02
C SER A 31 7.50 -12.50 -7.04
N ILE A 32 8.52 -12.58 -6.18
CA ILE A 32 8.76 -13.71 -5.26
C ILE A 32 7.54 -14.05 -4.37
N PHE A 33 6.73 -13.06 -4.04
CA PHE A 33 5.50 -13.22 -3.24
C PHE A 33 4.20 -13.10 -4.07
N GLY A 34 4.32 -12.81 -5.37
CA GLY A 34 3.21 -12.71 -6.30
C GLY A 34 2.76 -14.07 -6.83
N ASN A 35 1.51 -14.15 -7.29
CA ASN A 35 1.03 -15.34 -7.99
C ASN A 35 1.37 -15.27 -9.48
N ASN A 36 1.61 -16.43 -10.11
CA ASN A 36 2.01 -16.53 -11.51
C ASN A 36 0.92 -17.08 -12.43
N ASP A 37 -0.25 -17.40 -11.87
CA ASP A 37 -1.31 -18.12 -12.56
C ASP A 37 -2.44 -17.23 -13.09
N PHE A 38 -2.13 -15.99 -13.44
CA PHE A 38 -3.08 -15.07 -14.06
C PHE A 38 -2.40 -14.15 -15.08
N VAL A 39 -3.17 -13.68 -16.05
CA VAL A 39 -2.71 -12.70 -17.04
C VAL A 39 -2.99 -11.29 -16.53
N VAL A 40 -1.95 -10.50 -16.34
CA VAL A 40 -2.01 -9.15 -15.75
C VAL A 40 -2.93 -8.23 -16.54
N GLU A 41 -2.85 -8.28 -17.87
CA GLU A 41 -3.66 -7.48 -18.78
C GLU A 41 -5.14 -7.85 -18.69
N ALA A 42 -5.45 -9.15 -18.57
CA ALA A 42 -6.82 -9.63 -18.39
C ALA A 42 -7.39 -9.18 -17.04
N ARG A 43 -6.60 -9.27 -15.97
CA ARG A 43 -6.94 -8.77 -14.63
C ARG A 43 -7.21 -7.26 -14.66
N ASN A 44 -6.32 -6.48 -15.26
CA ASN A 44 -6.47 -5.03 -15.42
C ASN A 44 -7.74 -4.68 -16.23
N ALA A 45 -7.95 -5.36 -17.36
CA ALA A 45 -9.12 -5.16 -18.21
C ALA A 45 -10.43 -5.50 -17.50
N GLN A 46 -10.46 -6.55 -16.69
CA GLN A 46 -11.64 -6.92 -15.92
C GLN A 46 -11.99 -5.85 -14.88
N ILE A 47 -11.02 -5.36 -14.12
CA ILE A 47 -11.25 -4.30 -13.12
C ILE A 47 -11.66 -3.00 -13.83
N ASN A 48 -11.01 -2.64 -14.93
CA ASN A 48 -11.33 -1.42 -15.68
C ASN A 48 -12.69 -1.47 -16.41
N LYS A 49 -13.27 -2.66 -16.64
CA LYS A 49 -14.66 -2.77 -17.11
C LYS A 49 -15.64 -2.17 -16.10
N THR A 50 -15.39 -2.36 -14.81
CA THR A 50 -16.23 -1.84 -13.72
C THR A 50 -15.80 -0.44 -13.29
N PHE A 51 -14.50 -0.16 -13.23
CA PHE A 51 -13.95 1.10 -12.71
C PHE A 51 -13.05 1.76 -13.76
N LYS A 52 -13.62 2.67 -14.56
CA LYS A 52 -12.91 3.29 -15.71
C LYS A 52 -11.76 4.20 -15.28
N GLU A 53 -11.84 4.70 -14.06
CA GLU A 53 -10.90 5.60 -13.39
C GLU A 53 -9.69 4.82 -12.86
N ALA A 54 -9.77 3.49 -12.76
CA ALA A 54 -8.66 2.66 -12.32
C ALA A 54 -7.49 2.73 -13.30
N LYS A 55 -6.35 3.18 -12.78
CA LYS A 55 -5.05 3.22 -13.46
C LYS A 55 -4.14 2.14 -12.89
N PHE A 56 -3.38 1.50 -13.76
CA PHE A 56 -2.50 0.38 -13.42
C PHE A 56 -1.07 0.73 -13.80
N ILE A 57 -0.15 0.56 -12.86
CA ILE A 57 1.29 0.66 -13.07
C ILE A 57 1.88 -0.72 -12.78
N ASN A 58 2.46 -1.33 -13.81
CA ASN A 58 3.20 -2.58 -13.68
C ASN A 58 4.69 -2.24 -13.50
N GLY A 59 5.17 -2.24 -12.26
CA GLY A 59 6.54 -1.86 -11.92
C GLY A 59 6.87 -2.04 -10.43
N ASP A 60 8.16 -2.08 -10.14
CA ASP A 60 8.69 -2.14 -8.77
C ASP A 60 8.44 -0.81 -8.04
N SER A 61 7.64 -0.83 -6.98
CA SER A 61 7.27 0.35 -6.21
C SER A 61 8.46 1.09 -5.59
N ARG A 62 9.60 0.41 -5.44
CA ARG A 62 10.83 0.98 -4.87
C ARG A 62 11.60 1.80 -5.91
N LYS A 63 11.12 1.87 -7.15
CA LYS A 63 11.76 2.60 -8.25
C LYS A 63 11.20 4.01 -8.40
N LYS A 64 12.08 4.95 -8.71
CA LYS A 64 11.71 6.36 -8.92
C LYS A 64 10.71 6.50 -10.05
N GLU A 65 10.86 5.69 -11.09
CA GLU A 65 10.01 5.64 -12.27
C GLU A 65 8.54 5.35 -11.88
N SER A 66 8.31 4.37 -10.99
CA SER A 66 6.97 4.05 -10.49
C SER A 66 6.38 5.17 -9.65
N LYS A 67 7.18 5.83 -8.79
CA LYS A 67 6.74 7.01 -8.04
C LYS A 67 6.38 8.18 -8.96
N ASP A 68 7.15 8.41 -10.01
CA ASP A 68 6.89 9.47 -10.99
C ASP A 68 5.60 9.18 -11.78
N GLN A 69 5.35 7.93 -12.17
CA GLN A 69 4.09 7.52 -12.79
C GLN A 69 2.89 7.77 -11.86
N VAL A 70 3.00 7.42 -10.58
CA VAL A 70 1.94 7.72 -9.59
C VAL A 70 1.70 9.23 -9.49
N LYS A 71 2.76 10.03 -9.39
CA LYS A 71 2.64 11.50 -9.35
C LYS A 71 1.99 12.09 -10.60
N ASN A 72 2.33 11.55 -11.78
CA ASN A 72 1.76 11.99 -13.04
C ASN A 72 0.25 11.68 -13.13
N ILE A 73 -0.20 10.55 -12.56
CA ILE A 73 -1.62 10.23 -12.46
C ILE A 73 -2.32 11.17 -11.47
N LEU A 74 -1.67 11.48 -10.35
CA LEU A 74 -2.23 12.35 -9.31
C LEU A 74 -2.33 13.82 -9.73
N GLN A 75 -1.45 14.31 -10.61
CA GLN A 75 -1.46 15.71 -11.08
C GLN A 75 -1.47 16.75 -9.94
N GLY A 76 -0.84 16.44 -8.80
CA GLY A 76 -0.79 17.29 -7.62
C GLY A 76 -1.89 17.00 -6.59
N GLU A 77 -2.92 16.22 -6.94
CA GLU A 77 -3.89 15.70 -5.98
C GLU A 77 -3.22 14.73 -5.00
N LYS A 78 -3.85 14.57 -3.84
CA LYS A 78 -3.39 13.69 -2.77
C LYS A 78 -4.35 12.53 -2.58
N LEU A 79 -3.83 11.39 -2.16
CA LEU A 79 -4.60 10.20 -1.85
C LEU A 79 -5.35 10.36 -0.53
N ASP A 80 -6.60 9.93 -0.47
CA ASP A 80 -7.33 9.75 0.80
C ASP A 80 -6.86 8.49 1.54
N LEU A 81 -6.42 7.47 0.77
CA LEU A 81 -5.97 6.18 1.27
C LEU A 81 -4.80 5.63 0.44
N LEU A 82 -3.74 5.21 1.13
CA LEU A 82 -2.66 4.37 0.61
C LEU A 82 -2.74 3.00 1.28
N PHE A 83 -2.83 1.93 0.49
CA PHE A 83 -2.82 0.55 0.98
C PHE A 83 -1.53 -0.14 0.53
N ILE A 84 -0.74 -0.65 1.47
CA ILE A 84 0.56 -1.29 1.24
C ILE A 84 0.43 -2.79 1.57
N ASP A 85 0.59 -3.61 0.54
CA ASP A 85 0.58 -5.08 0.57
C ASP A 85 1.60 -5.65 -0.45
N GLY A 86 2.70 -4.93 -0.65
CA GLY A 86 3.78 -5.33 -1.55
C GLY A 86 4.89 -6.09 -0.81
N ASP A 87 5.41 -7.17 -1.45
CA ASP A 87 6.74 -7.80 -1.27
C ASP A 87 7.19 -8.22 0.16
N HIS A 88 6.38 -7.97 1.19
CA HIS A 88 6.37 -8.43 2.59
C HIS A 88 7.67 -8.37 3.41
N ARG A 89 8.81 -8.04 2.78
CA ARG A 89 10.10 -7.81 3.42
C ARG A 89 10.16 -6.43 4.04
N TYR A 90 10.97 -6.30 5.10
CA TYR A 90 11.10 -5.06 5.87
C TYR A 90 11.56 -3.89 4.99
N ASP A 91 12.59 -4.11 4.18
CA ASP A 91 13.15 -3.10 3.29
C ASP A 91 12.12 -2.61 2.26
N SER A 92 11.34 -3.53 1.68
CA SER A 92 10.30 -3.19 0.72
C SER A 92 9.15 -2.40 1.34
N VAL A 93 8.57 -2.85 2.46
CA VAL A 93 7.46 -2.12 3.12
C VAL A 93 7.91 -0.76 3.66
N SER A 94 9.13 -0.66 4.17
CA SER A 94 9.70 0.62 4.62
C SER A 94 9.92 1.59 3.46
N SER A 95 10.39 1.10 2.30
CA SER A 95 10.52 1.89 1.09
C SER A 95 9.17 2.37 0.56
N ASP A 96 8.15 1.51 0.53
CA ASP A 96 6.79 1.88 0.12
C ASP A 96 6.21 2.97 1.03
N TRP A 97 6.38 2.82 2.34
CA TRP A 97 5.99 3.86 3.29
C TRP A 97 6.70 5.18 3.01
N GLU A 98 8.03 5.21 3.00
CA GLU A 98 8.79 6.45 2.84
C GLU A 98 8.57 7.12 1.48
N MET A 99 8.42 6.33 0.42
CA MET A 99 8.24 6.87 -0.92
C MET A 99 6.85 7.46 -1.15
N TYR A 100 5.80 6.89 -0.54
CA TYR A 100 4.42 7.21 -0.90
C TYR A 100 3.61 7.89 0.21
N LYS A 101 4.04 7.88 1.47
CA LYS A 101 3.32 8.52 2.59
C LYS A 101 3.00 9.99 2.34
N ASP A 102 3.94 10.73 1.75
CA ASP A 102 3.79 12.17 1.48
C ASP A 102 2.82 12.44 0.30
N LEU A 103 2.34 11.41 -0.41
CA LEU A 103 1.29 11.55 -1.42
C LEU A 103 -0.11 11.42 -0.83
N VAL A 104 -0.22 11.10 0.46
CA VAL A 104 -1.49 11.01 1.19
C VAL A 104 -1.84 12.38 1.78
N LYS A 105 -3.13 12.72 1.82
CA LYS A 105 -3.63 13.94 2.46
C LYS A 105 -3.32 13.96 3.94
N ASP A 106 -3.34 15.15 4.53
CA ASP A 106 -3.48 15.29 5.97
C ASP A 106 -4.80 14.64 6.44
N ASN A 107 -4.72 13.90 7.54
CA ASN A 107 -5.75 13.02 8.08
C ASN A 107 -6.17 11.87 7.13
N GLY A 108 -5.45 11.65 6.02
CA GLY A 108 -5.64 10.47 5.18
C GLY A 108 -5.07 9.21 5.83
N PHE A 109 -5.43 8.05 5.28
CA PHE A 109 -5.06 6.76 5.86
C PHE A 109 -3.93 6.09 5.10
N ILE A 110 -2.96 5.56 5.85
CA ILE A 110 -1.95 4.66 5.31
C ILE A 110 -2.12 3.32 5.99
N VAL A 111 -2.46 2.31 5.20
CA VAL A 111 -2.88 1.00 5.64
C VAL A 111 -1.80 -0.02 5.28
N PHE A 112 -1.48 -0.88 6.24
CA PHE A 112 -0.51 -1.96 6.11
C PHE A 112 -1.21 -3.31 6.27
N HIS A 113 -0.95 -4.21 5.32
CA HIS A 113 -1.32 -5.61 5.42
C HIS A 113 -0.31 -6.40 6.27
N ASP A 114 -0.69 -7.54 6.85
CA ASP A 114 0.18 -8.47 7.60
C ASP A 114 0.93 -7.89 8.83
N ILE A 115 0.31 -7.01 9.63
CA ILE A 115 0.98 -6.36 10.78
C ILE A 115 1.30 -7.26 11.98
N ASN A 116 0.86 -8.51 12.00
CA ASN A 116 1.14 -9.44 13.10
C ASN A 116 2.48 -10.16 12.90
N ASP A 117 3.45 -9.88 13.78
CA ASP A 117 4.70 -10.64 13.89
C ASP A 117 4.48 -11.97 14.68
N SER A 118 3.81 -12.92 14.02
CA SER A 118 3.56 -14.26 14.54
C SER A 118 4.58 -15.28 14.04
N GLU A 119 4.62 -16.46 14.66
CA GLU A 119 5.45 -17.59 14.16
C GLU A 119 5.12 -17.93 12.70
N ARG A 120 3.83 -17.90 12.34
CA ARG A 120 3.37 -18.12 10.97
C ARG A 120 3.87 -17.04 10.01
N ALA A 121 3.95 -15.78 10.45
CA ALA A 121 4.50 -14.71 9.61
C ALA A 121 6.00 -14.88 9.37
N ARG A 122 6.76 -15.20 10.43
CA ARG A 122 8.19 -15.49 10.33
C ARG A 122 8.48 -16.71 9.47
N ALA A 123 7.69 -17.78 9.56
CA ALA A 123 7.81 -18.96 8.70
C ALA A 123 7.62 -18.64 7.21
N LYS A 124 6.83 -17.61 6.90
CA LYS A 124 6.64 -17.08 5.53
C LYS A 124 7.64 -15.99 5.15
N LYS A 125 8.57 -15.62 6.04
CA LYS A 125 9.48 -14.48 5.87
C LYS A 125 8.74 -13.15 5.63
N CYS A 126 7.56 -12.99 6.25
CA CYS A 126 6.84 -11.72 6.28
C CYS A 126 7.34 -10.90 7.47
N GLU A 127 7.88 -9.72 7.18
CA GLU A 127 8.52 -8.83 8.13
C GLU A 127 7.74 -7.53 8.34
N VAL A 128 6.53 -7.43 7.77
CA VAL A 128 5.68 -6.25 7.91
C VAL A 128 5.31 -5.98 9.37
N GLY A 129 5.05 -7.02 10.16
CA GLY A 129 4.82 -6.88 11.60
C GLY A 129 6.03 -6.39 12.39
N ILE A 130 7.26 -6.59 11.89
CA ILE A 130 8.48 -6.04 12.49
C ILE A 130 8.53 -4.54 12.20
N PHE A 131 8.40 -4.16 10.92
CA PHE A 131 8.34 -2.75 10.50
C PHE A 131 7.20 -1.99 11.21
N TRP A 132 6.04 -2.61 11.33
CA TRP A 132 4.89 -2.04 12.02
C TRP A 132 5.20 -1.69 13.47
N LYS A 133 5.96 -2.50 14.20
CA LYS A 133 6.37 -2.19 15.59
C LYS A 133 7.27 -0.95 15.64
N ASP A 134 8.20 -0.84 14.70
CA ASP A 134 9.18 0.25 14.64
C ASP A 134 8.54 1.59 14.24
N LEU A 135 7.50 1.54 13.40
CA LEU A 135 6.79 2.71 12.92
C LEU A 135 6.27 3.58 14.07
N LYS A 136 6.40 4.91 13.95
CA LYS A 136 5.89 5.86 14.94
C LYS A 136 4.57 6.47 14.46
N GLY A 137 3.75 6.91 15.40
CA GLY A 137 2.47 7.55 15.08
C GLY A 137 1.28 6.94 15.81
N THR A 138 0.12 7.55 15.59
CA THR A 138 -1.16 6.99 16.05
C THR A 138 -1.51 5.78 15.21
N LYS A 139 -1.54 4.61 15.85
CA LYS A 139 -1.81 3.31 15.23
C LYS A 139 -3.20 2.82 15.58
N ILE A 140 -3.92 2.32 14.58
CA ILE A 140 -5.16 1.55 14.74
C ILE A 140 -4.89 0.15 14.20
N GLU A 141 -5.24 -0.87 14.98
CA GLU A 141 -4.98 -2.27 14.61
C GLU A 141 -6.29 -3.06 14.55
N PHE A 142 -6.45 -3.82 13.46
CA PHE A 142 -7.48 -4.83 13.30
C PHE A 142 -6.79 -6.20 13.25
N ASN A 143 -6.60 -6.81 14.41
CA ASN A 143 -5.82 -8.05 14.55
C ASN A 143 -6.46 -9.05 15.52
N GLU A 144 -7.54 -9.69 15.08
CA GLU A 144 -8.20 -10.74 15.86
C GLU A 144 -7.26 -11.96 16.04
N LYS A 145 -7.08 -12.42 17.29
CA LYS A 145 -6.28 -13.60 17.70
C LYS A 145 -4.77 -13.55 17.41
N LYS A 146 -4.26 -12.54 16.70
CA LYS A 146 -2.83 -12.29 16.41
C LYS A 146 -2.04 -13.45 15.76
N TYR A 147 -2.70 -14.52 15.31
CA TYR A 147 -2.03 -15.69 14.73
C TYR A 147 -1.57 -15.45 13.28
N TRP A 148 -2.36 -14.69 12.51
CA TRP A 148 -2.13 -14.20 11.14
C TRP A 148 -3.36 -13.35 10.78
N ALA A 149 -3.31 -12.27 10.01
CA ALA A 149 -2.18 -11.47 9.55
C ALA A 149 -2.31 -10.04 10.09
N GLY A 150 -3.55 -9.53 10.14
CA GLY A 150 -3.89 -8.25 10.76
C GLY A 150 -3.75 -7.08 9.78
N ILE A 151 -4.51 -6.02 10.04
CA ILE A 151 -4.44 -4.75 9.31
C ILE A 151 -4.05 -3.63 10.27
N GLY A 152 -3.06 -2.84 9.91
CA GLY A 152 -2.67 -1.64 10.66
C GLY A 152 -2.97 -0.38 9.88
N ILE A 153 -3.40 0.68 10.56
CA ILE A 153 -3.65 1.99 9.98
C ILE A 153 -2.85 3.06 10.72
N ILE A 154 -2.14 3.89 9.97
CA ILE A 154 -1.61 5.17 10.41
C ILE A 154 -2.48 6.29 9.85
N ILE A 155 -2.84 7.25 10.69
CA ILE A 155 -3.44 8.51 10.26
C ILE A 155 -2.30 9.48 9.90
N ASN A 156 -2.25 9.90 8.65
CA ASN A 156 -1.19 10.78 8.14
C ASN A 156 -1.38 12.19 8.70
N ASN A 157 -0.51 12.62 9.62
CA ASN A 157 -0.59 13.94 10.25
C ASN A 157 0.70 14.72 10.00
N GLU A 158 0.66 15.80 9.20
CA GLU A 158 1.81 16.70 8.98
C GLU A 158 2.49 17.17 10.29
N LYS A 159 1.72 17.28 11.38
CA LYS A 159 2.22 17.74 12.69
C LYS A 159 3.22 16.78 13.36
N MET A 160 3.26 15.49 12.98
CA MET A 160 4.26 14.57 13.51
C MET A 160 5.62 14.72 12.80
N MET A 161 5.65 15.21 11.55
CA MET A 161 6.89 15.28 10.75
C MET A 161 7.64 16.61 10.82
N LYS A 162 6.98 17.69 11.28
CA LYS A 162 7.62 19.01 11.45
C LYS A 162 8.35 19.19 12.78
N LYS A 163 8.17 18.31 13.77
CA LYS A 163 8.86 18.43 15.07
C LYS A 163 10.32 17.98 15.07
N ASP A 164 10.74 17.17 14.10
CA ASP A 164 12.10 16.61 14.05
C ASP A 164 13.09 17.44 13.22
N LYS A 165 12.67 18.57 12.63
CA LYS A 165 13.54 19.45 11.83
C LYS A 165 13.94 20.76 12.51
N ASN A 166 13.54 20.99 13.76
CA ASN A 166 13.91 22.17 14.56
C ASN A 166 14.72 21.83 15.82
N SER A 167 15.40 20.68 15.82
CA SER A 167 16.39 20.33 16.85
C SER A 167 17.77 20.24 16.23
N SER A 168 18.32 21.39 15.86
CA SER A 168 19.76 21.66 15.74
C SER A 168 20.03 23.17 15.74
#